data_AF-A0A2V6ZPF5-F1
#
_entry.id   AF-A0A2V6ZPF5-F1
#
_cell.length_a   1.000
_cell.length_b   1.000
_cell.length_c   1.000
_cell.angle_alpha   90.00
_cell.angle_beta   90.00
_cell.angle_gamma   90.00
#
_symmetry.space_group_name_H-M   'P 1'
#
loop_
_entity.id
_entity.type
_entity.pdbx_description
1 polymer ?
#
loop_
_entity_poly.entity_id
_entity_poly.type
_entity_poly.pdbx_seq_one_letter_code
_entity_poly.pdbx_strand_id
1 'polypeptide(L)' 'MAKRILVPVERTNEMQFALRVVRLIALESGGVVRLLAVIPIPEPVCDRRGYVVLTTDQQIDRLSLATLDELRIGRDRR' A
#
# COMPACT_ATOMS: atom_id res chain seq x y z
N MET A 1 8.61 24.63 -9.71
CA MET A 1 8.67 23.16 -9.93
C MET A 1 7.62 22.49 -9.07
N ALA A 2 6.77 21.63 -9.63
CA ALA A 2 5.82 20.86 -8.84
C ALA A 2 6.55 19.76 -8.07
N LYS A 3 6.37 19.70 -6.74
CA LYS A 3 7.00 18.68 -5.89
C LYS A 3 6.31 17.33 -6.07
N ARG A 4 7.08 16.26 -6.16
CA ARG A 4 6.58 14.87 -6.21
C ARG A 4 6.91 14.21 -4.89
N ILE A 5 5.90 13.81 -4.13
CA ILE A 5 6.07 13.21 -2.80
C ILE A 5 5.75 11.72 -2.90
N LEU A 6 6.70 10.87 -2.49
CA LEU A 6 6.50 9.43 -2.36
C LEU A 6 6.33 9.10 -0.88
N VAL A 7 5.24 8.42 -0.53
CA VAL A 7 4.95 8.03 0.85
C VAL A 7 4.88 6.51 0.94
N PRO A 8 5.80 5.86 1.67
CA PRO A 8 5.62 4.46 2.05
C PRO A 8 4.45 4.37 3.02
N VAL A 9 3.51 3.47 2.75
CA VAL A 9 2.35 3.23 3.62
C VAL A 9 2.50 1.89 4.33
N GLU A 10 2.23 1.92 5.62
CA GLU A 10 2.08 0.75 6.47
C GLU A 10 0.66 0.74 7.04
N ARG A 11 0.15 -0.43 7.42
CA ARG A 11 -1.18 -0.58 8.01
C ARG A 11 -1.17 -0.21 9.50
N THR A 12 -0.67 0.97 9.84
CA THR A 12 -0.61 1.48 11.21
C THR A 12 -1.49 2.73 11.35
N ASN A 13 -2.03 2.96 12.56
CA ASN A 13 -2.83 4.16 12.84
C ASN A 13 -2.02 5.46 12.67
N GLU A 14 -0.71 5.41 12.92
CA GLU A 14 0.21 6.55 12.76
C GLU A 14 0.33 6.98 11.29
N MET A 15 0.24 6.03 10.36
CA MET A 15 0.33 6.31 8.92
C MET A 15 -0.81 7.22 8.42
N GLN A 16 -2.01 7.11 9.03
CA GLN A 16 -3.14 7.97 8.66
C GLN A 16 -2.87 9.45 8.94
N PHE A 17 -2.15 9.77 10.01
CA PHE A 17 -1.75 11.14 10.31
C PHE A 17 -0.73 11.67 9.31
N ALA A 18 0.31 10.87 9.01
CA ALA A 18 1.33 11.22 8.02
C ALA A 18 0.72 11.51 6.63
N LEU A 19 -0.27 10.71 6.20
CA LEU A 19 -0.98 10.91 4.94
C LEU A 19 -1.73 12.25 4.89
N ARG A 20 -2.37 12.67 5.99
CA ARG A 20 -3.04 13.98 6.06
C ARG A 20 -2.05 15.14 5.94
N VAL A 21 -0.91 15.04 6.62
CA VAL A 21 0.15 16.06 6.56
C VAL A 21 0.74 16.15 5.15
N VAL A 22 1.07 15.02 4.53
CA VAL A 22 1.61 15.01 3.16
C VAL A 22 0.62 15.56 2.16
N ARG A 23 -0.68 15.28 2.33
CA ARG A 23 -1.74 15.87 1.50
C ARG A 23 -1.74 17.40 1.60
N LEU A 24 -1.64 17.96 2.81
CA LEU A 24 -1.55 19.41 3.01
C LEU A 24 -0.33 19.99 2.28
N ILE A 25 0.84 19.38 2.45
CA ILE A 25 2.08 19.81 1.78
C ILE A 25 1.94 19.79 0.25
N ALA A 26 1.31 18.75 -0.30
CA ALA A 26 1.10 18.64 -1.74
C ALA A 26 0.15 19.71 -2.27
N LEU A 27 -0.95 20.00 -1.54
CA LEU A 27 -1.90 21.05 -1.90
C LEU A 27 -1.23 22.43 -1.93
N GLU A 28 -0.51 22.78 -0.87
CA GLU A 28 0.19 24.09 -0.76
C GLU A 28 1.31 24.25 -1.80
N SER A 29 1.96 23.16 -2.19
CA SER A 29 3.08 23.20 -3.14
C SER A 29 2.70 22.98 -4.61
N GLY A 30 1.40 22.77 -4.91
CA GLY A 30 0.95 22.34 -6.24
C GLY A 30 1.57 21.01 -6.68
N GLY A 31 1.91 20.16 -5.70
CA GLY A 31 2.59 18.90 -5.87
C GLY A 31 1.65 17.71 -6.05
N VAL A 32 2.22 16.55 -6.35
CA VAL A 32 1.50 15.27 -6.46
C VAL A 32 2.04 14.26 -5.46
N VAL A 33 1.12 13.52 -4.83
CA VAL A 33 1.44 12.44 -3.90
C VAL A 33 1.29 11.09 -4.59
N ARG A 34 2.31 10.24 -4.44
CA ARG A 34 2.27 8.82 -4.80
C ARG A 34 2.42 8.00 -3.54
N LEU A 35 1.58 6.98 -3.39
CA LEU A 35 1.62 6.05 -2.29
C LEU A 35 2.34 4.78 -2.75
N LEU A 36 3.15 4.20 -1.86
CA LEU A 36 3.88 2.96 -2.08
C LEU A 36 3.63 2.04 -0.89
N ALA A 37 3.16 0.83 -1.11
CA ALA A 37 3.12 -0.18 -0.07
C ALA A 37 4.30 -1.14 -0.28
N VAL A 38 5.02 -1.46 0.79
CA VAL A 38 6.11 -2.44 0.78
C VAL A 38 5.63 -3.66 1.56
N ILE A 39 5.57 -4.80 0.89
CA ILE A 39 5.13 -6.07 1.46
C ILE A 39 6.30 -7.05 1.31
N PRO A 40 6.73 -7.75 2.38
CA PRO A 40 7.74 -8.78 2.26
C PRO A 40 7.26 -9.90 1.32
N ILE A 41 8.19 -10.61 0.70
CA ILE A 41 7.86 -11.75 -0.17
C ILE A 41 7.13 -12.80 0.67
N PRO A 42 5.90 -13.19 0.29
CA PRO A 42 5.11 -14.14 1.06
C PRO A 42 5.64 -15.57 0.92
N GLU A 43 5.65 -16.31 2.02
CA GLU A 43 5.88 -17.75 2.01
C GLU A 43 4.69 -18.48 1.40
N PRO A 44 4.86 -19.58 0.66
CA PRO A 44 3.75 -20.37 0.14
C PRO A 44 2.86 -20.91 1.26
N VAL A 45 1.55 -20.96 1.04
CA VAL A 45 0.61 -21.57 2.01
C VAL A 45 0.54 -23.05 1.75
N CYS A 46 0.77 -23.84 2.81
CA CYS A 46 0.57 -25.28 2.80
C CYS A 46 -0.72 -25.67 3.52
N ASP A 47 -1.34 -26.76 3.08
CA ASP A 47 -2.42 -27.40 3.83
C ASP A 47 -1.90 -28.13 5.08
N ARG A 48 -2.80 -28.77 5.83
CA ARG A 48 -2.45 -29.54 7.04
C ARG A 48 -1.53 -30.74 6.77
N ARG A 49 -1.39 -31.17 5.51
CA ARG A 49 -0.55 -32.29 5.08
C ARG A 49 0.78 -31.82 4.48
N GLY A 50 1.01 -30.51 4.39
CA GLY A 50 2.23 -29.92 3.83
C GLY A 50 2.21 -29.71 2.33
N TYR A 51 1.07 -29.90 1.66
CA TYR A 51 0.95 -29.62 0.23
C TYR A 51 0.72 -28.13 -0.02
N VAL A 52 1.46 -27.55 -0.96
CA VAL A 52 1.28 -26.14 -1.35
C VAL A 52 -0.10 -25.96 -1.98
N VAL A 53 -0.95 -25.15 -1.34
CA VAL A 53 -2.28 -24.76 -1.83
C VAL A 53 -2.31 -23.34 -2.39
N LEU A 54 -1.29 -22.54 -2.07
CA LEU A 54 -1.11 -21.19 -2.58
C LEU A 54 0.38 -20.94 -2.75
N THR A 55 0.82 -20.85 -3.99
CA THR A 55 2.21 -20.54 -4.32
C THR A 55 2.57 -19.11 -3.90
N THR A 56 3.87 -18.81 -3.81
CA THR A 56 4.35 -17.44 -3.57
C THR A 56 3.81 -16.46 -4.61
N ASP A 57 3.85 -16.80 -5.90
CA ASP A 57 3.36 -15.92 -6.97
C ASP A 57 1.86 -15.64 -6.84
N GLN A 58 1.05 -16.67 -6.58
CA GLN A 58 -0.39 -16.48 -6.33
C GLN A 58 -0.67 -15.60 -5.12
N GLN A 59 0.17 -15.65 -4.09
CA GLN A 59 0.05 -14.76 -2.94
C GLN A 59 0.51 -13.35 -3.25
N ILE A 60 1.57 -13.17 -4.05
CA ILE A 60 1.99 -11.86 -4.53
C ILE A 60 0.84 -11.20 -5.30
N ASP A 61 0.18 -11.93 -6.20
CA ASP A 61 -0.96 -11.40 -6.96
C ASP A 61 -2.12 -11.01 -6.03
N ARG A 62 -2.47 -11.90 -5.09
CA ARG A 62 -3.54 -11.65 -4.11
C ARG A 62 -3.26 -10.43 -3.23
N LEU A 63 -2.05 -10.33 -2.68
CA LEU A 63 -1.64 -9.23 -1.81
C LEU A 63 -1.55 -7.93 -2.60
N SER A 64 -1.05 -7.97 -3.84
CA SER A 64 -0.97 -6.81 -4.73
C SER A 64 -2.35 -6.23 -5.01
N LEU A 65 -3.34 -7.07 -5.35
CA LEU A 65 -4.71 -6.62 -5.59
C LEU A 65 -5.35 -6.01 -4.33
N ALA A 66 -5.28 -6.72 -3.19
CA ALA A 66 -5.83 -6.23 -1.93
C ALA A 66 -5.22 -4.87 -1.53
N THR A 67 -3.91 -4.72 -1.69
CA THR A 67 -3.21 -3.48 -1.36
C THR A 67 -3.52 -2.35 -2.35
N LEU A 68 -3.66 -2.63 -3.65
CA LEU A 68 -4.07 -1.62 -4.62
C LEU A 68 -5.47 -1.05 -4.30
N ASP A 69 -6.39 -1.90 -3.88
CA ASP A 69 -7.74 -1.47 -3.51
C ASP A 69 -7.73 -0.62 -2.24
N GLU A 70 -6.93 -0.96 -1.24
CA GLU A 70 -6.74 -0.13 -0.04
C GLU A 70 -6.14 1.24 -0.36
N LEU A 71 -5.13 1.28 -1.24
CA LEU A 71 -4.53 2.52 -1.72
C LEU A 71 -5.52 3.40 -2.50
N ARG A 72 -6.47 2.79 -3.21
CA ARG A 72 -7.57 3.51 -3.89
C ARG A 72 -8.59 4.06 -2.89
N ILE A 73 -9.00 3.30 -1.89
CA ILE A 73 -9.94 3.77 -0.85
C ILE A 73 -9.37 4.97 -0.08
N GLY A 74 -8.06 4.97 0.19
CA GLY A 74 -7.38 6.13 0.78
C GLY A 74 -7.44 7.41 -0.08
N ARG A 75 -7.69 7.28 -1.39
CA ARG A 75 -7.85 8.38 -2.34
C ARG A 75 -9.27 8.96 -2.36
N ASP A 76 -10.28 8.12 -2.10
CA ASP A 76 -11.70 8.44 -2.31
C ASP A 76 -12.48 8.83 -1.05
N ARG A 77 -11.89 8.77 0.16
CA ARG A 77 -12.44 9.45 1.34
C ARG A 77 -12.31 10.97 1.17
N ARG A 78 -13.20 11.53 0.35
CA ARG A 78 -13.53 12.96 0.27
C ARG A 78 -14.42 13.37 1.44
#